data_AF-A0AA37HZ04-F1
#
_entry.id   AF-A0AA37HZ04-F1
#
_cell.length_a   1.000
_cell.length_b   1.000
_cell.length_c   1.000
_cell.angle_alpha   90.00
_cell.angle_beta   90.00
_cell.angle_gamma   90.00
#
_symmetry.space_group_name_H-M   'P 1'
#
loop_
_entity.id
_entity.type
_entity.pdbx_description
1 polymer ?
#
loop_
_entity_poly.entity_id
_entity_poly.type
_entity_poly.pdbx_seq_one_letter_code
_entity_poly.pdbx_strand_id
1 'polypeptide(L)'
;MKKMKNNKFEYCMNALHYCIYKGEVRLYENALNNTSKYLRFFSKLFGFEKWYHRVAEKNINDTEGRKIFFDKKKSFSVGEANRIFGFLYSGYPGLFSFILGGLGIRFFEDKYPWLNAILFGLPIGIGYIPAYRAVFTKDKYLKYYKKFEKKDASWHKKWKWITIAFFIGSWIMLAIGVAAMWGVLLF
;
A
#
# COMPACT_ATOMS: atom_id res chain seq x y z
N MET A 1 -8.92 -4.54 -31.25
CA MET A 1 -9.71 -4.04 -30.09
C MET A 1 -9.04 -4.25 -28.70
N LYS A 2 -7.70 -4.34 -28.60
CA LYS A 2 -6.97 -4.73 -27.35
C LYS A 2 -6.35 -3.58 -26.55
N LYS A 3 -6.29 -2.35 -27.12
CA LYS A 3 -5.54 -1.20 -26.56
C LYS A 3 -6.36 -0.28 -25.61
N MET A 4 -7.70 -0.28 -25.71
CA MET A 4 -8.56 0.62 -24.93
C MET A 4 -8.84 0.17 -23.48
N LYS A 5 -9.02 -1.14 -23.22
CA LYS A 5 -9.29 -1.65 -21.86
C LYS A 5 -8.13 -1.43 -20.89
N ASN A 6 -6.89 -1.52 -21.39
CA ASN A 6 -5.69 -1.35 -20.58
C ASN A 6 -5.60 0.06 -19.96
N ASN A 7 -6.11 1.10 -20.64
CA ASN A 7 -5.96 2.47 -20.17
C ASN A 7 -6.86 2.79 -18.96
N LYS A 8 -8.07 2.20 -18.86
CA LYS A 8 -8.98 2.43 -17.72
C LYS A 8 -8.53 1.70 -16.45
N PHE A 9 -8.13 0.44 -16.57
CA PHE A 9 -7.60 -0.34 -15.44
C PHE A 9 -6.28 0.27 -14.96
N GLU A 10 -5.34 0.55 -15.87
CA GLU A 10 -4.07 1.20 -15.53
C GLU A 10 -4.30 2.54 -14.83
N TYR A 11 -5.20 3.37 -15.37
CA TYR A 11 -5.58 4.63 -14.72
C TYR A 11 -6.12 4.42 -13.30
N CYS A 12 -7.02 3.45 -13.12
CA CYS A 12 -7.63 3.15 -11.82
C CYS A 12 -6.57 2.71 -10.80
N MET A 13 -5.74 1.73 -11.15
CA MET A 13 -4.69 1.22 -10.26
C MET A 13 -3.69 2.31 -9.87
N ASN A 14 -3.28 3.15 -10.83
CA ASN A 14 -2.38 4.25 -10.54
C ASN A 14 -3.05 5.35 -9.69
N ALA A 15 -4.36 5.58 -9.84
CA ALA A 15 -5.08 6.55 -9.02
C ALA A 15 -5.23 6.07 -7.57
N LEU A 16 -5.52 4.78 -7.37
CA LEU A 16 -5.50 4.14 -6.04
C LEU A 16 -4.11 4.28 -5.40
N HIS A 17 -3.07 3.87 -6.13
CA HIS A 17 -1.68 3.96 -5.64
C HIS A 17 -1.27 5.39 -5.29
N TYR A 18 -1.62 6.38 -6.13
CA TYR A 18 -1.38 7.80 -5.83
C TYR A 18 -2.12 8.27 -4.57
N CYS A 19 -3.38 7.88 -4.38
CA CYS A 19 -4.13 8.23 -3.18
C CYS A 19 -3.53 7.60 -1.91
N ILE A 20 -3.05 6.35 -1.99
CA ILE A 20 -2.31 5.70 -0.90
C ILE A 20 -1.04 6.48 -0.59
N TYR A 21 -0.23 6.80 -1.60
CA TYR A 21 0.98 7.61 -1.44
C TYR A 21 0.70 8.98 -0.80
N LYS A 22 -0.35 9.68 -1.22
CA LYS A 22 -0.74 10.95 -0.58
C LYS A 22 -1.17 10.76 0.88
N GLY A 23 -1.75 9.61 1.22
CA GLY A 23 -2.02 9.20 2.59
C GLY A 23 -0.74 9.04 3.39
N GLU A 24 0.21 8.25 2.88
CA GLU A 24 1.51 8.02 3.51
C GLU A 24 2.28 9.32 3.73
N VAL A 25 2.39 10.18 2.70
CA VAL A 25 3.02 11.49 2.83
C VAL A 25 2.41 12.28 3.99
N ARG A 26 1.08 12.32 4.08
CA ARG A 26 0.38 13.02 5.17
C ARG A 26 0.64 12.38 6.54
N LEU A 27 0.69 11.06 6.62
CA LEU A 27 0.98 10.34 7.86
C LEU A 27 2.40 10.66 8.34
N TYR A 28 3.39 10.59 7.46
CA TYR A 28 4.77 10.94 7.79
C TYR A 28 4.94 12.43 8.13
N GLU A 29 4.28 13.35 7.41
CA GLU A 29 4.28 14.78 7.77
C GLU A 29 3.71 15.01 9.17
N ASN A 30 2.58 14.37 9.48
CA ASN A 30 1.97 14.48 10.80
C ASN A 30 2.85 13.85 11.89
N ALA A 31 3.48 12.70 11.62
CA ALA A 31 4.39 12.05 12.54
C ALA A 31 5.60 12.95 12.84
N LEU A 32 6.27 13.47 11.81
CA LEU A 32 7.41 14.40 11.97
C LEU A 32 7.01 15.66 12.76
N ASN A 33 5.86 16.25 12.45
CA ASN A 33 5.36 17.44 13.15
C ASN A 33 5.01 17.16 14.61
N ASN A 34 4.48 15.98 14.92
CA ASN A 34 4.18 15.61 16.30
C ASN A 34 5.45 15.28 17.07
N THR A 35 6.36 14.51 16.47
CA THR A 35 7.68 14.20 17.04
C THR A 35 8.46 15.48 17.33
N SER A 36 8.46 16.47 16.45
CA SER A 36 9.14 17.75 16.69
C SER A 36 8.56 18.50 17.89
N LYS A 37 7.23 18.53 18.04
CA LYS A 37 6.55 19.14 19.19
C LYS A 37 6.92 18.45 20.50
N TYR A 38 6.88 17.12 20.53
CA TYR A 38 7.25 16.36 21.73
C TYR A 38 8.73 16.54 22.07
N LEU A 39 9.61 16.47 21.06
CA LEU A 39 11.04 16.65 21.27
C LEU A 39 11.37 18.05 21.77
N ARG A 40 10.68 19.08 21.27
CA ARG A 40 10.80 20.45 21.78
C ARG A 40 10.36 20.54 23.24
N PHE A 41 9.22 19.94 23.58
CA PHE A 41 8.72 19.89 24.96
C PHE A 41 9.75 19.25 25.90
N PHE A 42 10.28 18.07 25.55
CA PHE A 42 11.31 17.40 26.34
C PHE A 42 12.62 18.18 26.41
N SER A 43 13.00 18.86 25.32
CA SER A 43 14.22 19.68 25.33
C SER A 43 14.17 20.82 26.34
N LYS A 44 12.99 21.39 26.57
CA LYS A 44 12.75 22.38 27.63
C LYS A 44 12.74 21.74 29.01
N LEU A 45 12.04 20.62 29.15
CA LEU A 45 11.92 19.90 30.43
C LEU A 45 13.28 19.46 31.00
N PHE A 46 14.18 19.01 30.13
CA PHE A 46 15.49 18.46 30.52
C PHE A 46 16.67 19.41 30.21
N GLY A 47 16.41 20.66 29.81
CA GLY A 47 17.46 21.69 29.66
C GLY A 47 18.40 21.54 28.46
N PHE A 48 18.04 20.76 27.42
CA PHE A 48 18.86 20.59 26.20
C PHE A 48 18.35 21.37 24.98
N GLU A 49 17.59 22.45 25.18
CA GLU A 49 17.00 23.29 24.11
C GLU A 49 18.03 23.79 23.08
N LYS A 50 19.26 24.15 23.51
CA LYS A 50 20.35 24.54 22.60
C LYS A 50 20.76 23.42 21.63
N TRP A 51 20.67 22.15 22.04
CA TRP A 51 20.93 21.01 21.15
C TRP A 51 19.75 20.80 20.19
N TYR A 52 18.52 20.91 20.69
CA TYR A 52 17.31 20.77 19.87
C TYR A 52 17.31 21.75 18.68
N HIS A 53 17.55 23.04 18.92
CA HIS A 53 17.57 24.04 17.85
C HIS A 53 18.73 23.83 16.86
N ARG A 54 19.91 23.44 17.35
CA ARG A 54 21.10 23.25 16.49
C ARG A 54 21.00 22.02 15.61
N VAL A 55 20.44 20.93 16.13
CA VAL A 55 20.50 19.61 15.49
C VAL A 55 19.12 19.16 15.04
N ALA A 56 18.16 19.04 15.96
CA ALA A 56 16.87 18.42 15.65
C ALA A 56 16.01 19.29 14.72
N GLU A 57 15.80 20.57 15.05
CA GLU A 57 14.96 21.45 14.24
C GLU A 57 15.54 21.67 12.84
N LYS A 58 16.87 21.81 12.74
CA LYS A 58 17.58 21.93 11.47
C LYS A 58 17.40 20.68 10.61
N ASN A 59 17.57 19.49 11.18
CA ASN A 59 17.44 18.23 10.44
C ASN A 59 15.98 17.90 10.05
N ILE A 60 15.00 18.30 10.86
CA ILE A 60 13.57 18.12 10.55
C ILE A 60 13.14 19.02 9.37
N ASN A 61 13.70 20.22 9.30
CA ASN A 61 13.42 21.18 8.22
C ASN A 61 14.40 21.07 7.05
N ASP A 62 15.39 20.17 7.14
CA ASP A 62 16.38 19.98 6.09
C ASP A 62 15.74 19.39 4.83
N THR A 63 16.09 19.95 3.68
CA THR A 63 15.50 19.55 2.40
C THR A 63 15.95 18.14 2.00
N GLU A 64 17.19 17.76 2.34
CA GLU A 64 17.71 16.43 2.02
C GLU A 64 17.09 15.37 2.93
N GLY A 65 17.00 15.65 4.24
CA GLY A 65 16.25 14.83 5.19
C GLY A 65 14.79 14.61 4.76
N ARG A 66 14.11 15.66 4.27
CA ARG A 66 12.73 15.54 3.76
C ARG A 66 12.63 14.69 2.49
N LYS A 67 13.63 14.69 1.61
CA LYS A 67 13.61 13.81 0.42
C LYS A 67 13.61 12.33 0.79
N ILE A 68 14.29 11.94 1.87
CA ILE A 68 14.29 10.55 2.38
C ILE A 68 12.86 10.07 2.67
N PHE A 69 12.00 10.96 3.18
CA PHE A 69 10.61 10.63 3.50
C PHE A 69 9.63 10.85 2.36
N PHE A 70 9.86 11.82 1.48
CA PHE A 70 8.84 12.31 0.54
C PHE A 70 9.23 12.31 -0.95
N ASP A 71 10.44 11.93 -1.33
CA ASP A 71 10.81 11.75 -2.74
C ASP A 71 9.91 10.72 -3.44
N LYS A 72 9.38 11.08 -4.61
CA LYS A 72 8.38 10.26 -5.31
C LYS A 72 8.94 8.95 -5.88
N LYS A 73 10.27 8.79 -5.97
CA LYS A 73 10.92 7.61 -6.58
C LYS A 73 11.52 6.66 -5.55
N LYS A 74 12.19 7.19 -4.52
CA LYS A 74 13.02 6.41 -3.60
C LYS A 74 12.80 6.70 -2.11
N SER A 75 11.69 7.33 -1.74
CA SER A 75 11.40 7.61 -0.33
C SER A 75 10.67 6.51 0.42
N PHE A 76 10.64 6.66 1.75
CA PHE A 76 9.78 5.86 2.63
C PHE A 76 8.30 5.94 2.23
N SER A 77 7.76 7.14 1.92
CA SER A 77 6.34 7.28 1.57
C SER A 77 5.97 6.47 0.32
N VAL A 78 6.82 6.46 -0.71
CA VAL A 78 6.53 5.67 -1.93
C VAL A 78 6.76 4.18 -1.72
N GLY A 79 7.81 3.80 -0.98
CA GLY A 79 8.06 2.39 -0.63
C GLY A 79 6.89 1.79 0.15
N GLU A 80 6.39 2.53 1.13
CA GLU A 80 5.25 2.11 1.95
C GLU A 80 3.95 2.09 1.13
N ALA A 81 3.74 3.07 0.26
CA ALA A 81 2.61 3.06 -0.66
C ALA A 81 2.64 1.85 -1.62
N ASN A 82 3.82 1.44 -2.10
CA ASN A 82 3.97 0.23 -2.90
C ASN A 82 3.57 -1.02 -2.11
N ARG A 83 4.04 -1.12 -0.86
CA ARG A 83 3.74 -2.24 0.05
C ARG A 83 2.25 -2.33 0.37
N ILE A 84 1.63 -1.22 0.78
CA ILE A 84 0.21 -1.13 1.10
C ILE A 84 -0.64 -1.44 -0.12
N PHE A 85 -0.35 -0.82 -1.28
CA PHE A 85 -1.08 -1.12 -2.50
C PHE A 85 -0.97 -2.60 -2.89
N GLY A 86 0.23 -3.18 -2.79
CA GLY A 86 0.47 -4.59 -3.05
C GLY A 86 -0.36 -5.51 -2.15
N PHE A 87 -0.35 -5.23 -0.84
CA PHE A 87 -1.14 -5.98 0.14
C PHE A 87 -2.65 -5.87 -0.14
N LEU A 88 -3.17 -4.65 -0.30
CA LEU A 88 -4.60 -4.42 -0.54
C LEU A 88 -5.07 -5.04 -1.85
N TYR A 89 -4.27 -4.93 -2.91
CA TYR A 89 -4.63 -5.57 -4.17
C TYR A 89 -4.61 -7.09 -4.06
N SER A 90 -3.64 -7.66 -3.31
CA SER A 90 -3.51 -9.11 -3.11
C SER A 90 -4.64 -9.71 -2.27
N GLY A 91 -5.36 -8.91 -1.49
CA GLY A 91 -6.54 -9.39 -0.75
C GLY A 91 -7.65 -9.93 -1.66
N TYR A 92 -7.79 -9.39 -2.87
CA TYR A 92 -8.81 -9.83 -3.84
C TYR A 92 -8.55 -11.23 -4.41
N PRO A 93 -7.38 -11.54 -5.02
CA PRO A 93 -7.04 -12.92 -5.36
C PRO A 93 -6.79 -13.80 -4.12
N GLY A 94 -6.53 -13.19 -2.96
CA GLY A 94 -6.38 -13.86 -1.66
C GLY A 94 -7.59 -14.72 -1.29
N LEU A 95 -8.81 -14.30 -1.64
CA LEU A 95 -10.01 -15.13 -1.49
C LEU A 95 -9.84 -16.52 -2.13
N PHE A 96 -9.42 -16.56 -3.39
CA PHE A 96 -9.21 -17.82 -4.11
C PHE A 96 -8.02 -18.61 -3.57
N SER A 97 -6.99 -17.91 -3.10
CA SER A 97 -5.83 -18.51 -2.41
C SER A 97 -6.28 -19.30 -1.17
N PHE A 98 -7.12 -18.71 -0.32
CA PHE A 98 -7.63 -19.41 0.86
C PHE A 98 -8.54 -20.59 0.52
N ILE A 99 -9.42 -20.46 -0.47
CA ILE A 99 -10.28 -21.57 -0.91
C ILE A 99 -9.45 -22.74 -1.43
N LEU A 100 -8.51 -22.48 -2.36
CA LEU A 100 -7.67 -23.51 -2.94
C LEU A 100 -6.70 -24.11 -1.92
N GLY A 101 -6.16 -23.29 -1.02
CA GLY A 101 -5.32 -23.75 0.09
C GLY A 101 -6.09 -24.66 1.05
N GLY A 102 -7.34 -24.33 1.39
CA GLY A 102 -8.22 -25.18 2.20
C GLY A 102 -8.52 -26.52 1.54
N LEU A 103 -8.83 -26.51 0.24
CA LEU A 103 -9.01 -27.75 -0.53
C LEU A 103 -7.74 -28.58 -0.57
N GLY A 104 -6.58 -27.92 -0.75
CA GLY A 104 -5.29 -28.57 -0.74
C GLY A 104 -5.02 -29.30 0.57
N ILE A 105 -5.17 -28.59 1.70
CA ILE A 105 -5.01 -29.18 3.03
C ILE A 105 -5.99 -30.34 3.24
N ARG A 106 -7.25 -30.21 2.84
CA ARG A 106 -8.25 -31.27 3.01
C ARG A 106 -7.93 -32.54 2.23
N PHE A 107 -7.50 -32.43 0.98
CA PHE A 107 -7.32 -33.59 0.10
C PHE A 107 -5.89 -34.16 0.13
N PHE A 108 -4.90 -33.34 0.43
CA PHE A 108 -3.49 -33.72 0.38
C PHE A 108 -2.82 -33.72 1.75
N GLU A 109 -3.49 -33.16 2.78
CA GLU A 109 -2.98 -33.06 4.15
C GLU A 109 -1.52 -32.56 4.16
N ASP A 110 -0.69 -33.10 5.05
CA ASP A 110 0.75 -32.82 5.12
C ASP A 110 1.57 -33.72 4.20
N LYS A 111 0.94 -34.53 3.35
CA LYS A 111 1.64 -35.44 2.44
C LYS A 111 2.40 -34.69 1.34
N TYR A 112 1.86 -33.55 0.90
CA TYR A 112 2.45 -32.72 -0.15
C TYR A 112 2.45 -31.22 0.24
N PRO A 113 3.27 -30.80 1.20
CA PRO A 113 3.27 -29.42 1.71
C PRO A 113 3.64 -28.39 0.64
N TRP A 114 4.49 -28.77 -0.33
CA TRP A 114 4.84 -27.93 -1.47
C TRP A 114 3.64 -27.67 -2.39
N LEU A 115 2.74 -28.64 -2.56
CA LEU A 115 1.54 -28.49 -3.38
C LEU A 115 0.56 -27.53 -2.70
N ASN A 116 0.38 -27.65 -1.38
CA ASN A 116 -0.41 -26.71 -0.60
C ASN A 116 0.16 -25.29 -0.71
N ALA A 117 1.47 -25.13 -0.60
CA ALA A 117 2.13 -23.83 -0.79
C ALA A 117 1.88 -23.24 -2.19
N ILE A 118 1.87 -24.07 -3.24
CA ILE A 118 1.50 -23.63 -4.60
C ILE A 118 0.04 -23.21 -4.66
N LEU A 119 -0.89 -23.98 -4.09
CA LEU A 119 -2.32 -23.66 -4.09
C LEU A 119 -2.63 -22.35 -3.36
N PHE A 120 -1.91 -22.05 -2.28
CA PHE A 120 -1.95 -20.75 -1.62
C PHE A 120 -1.29 -19.65 -2.46
N GLY A 121 -0.07 -19.86 -2.94
CA GLY A 121 0.72 -18.81 -3.58
C GLY A 121 0.24 -18.44 -4.99
N LEU A 122 -0.21 -19.42 -5.78
CA LEU A 122 -0.48 -19.27 -7.21
C LEU A 122 -1.59 -18.23 -7.51
N PRO A 123 -2.74 -18.22 -6.81
CA PRO A 123 -3.79 -17.23 -7.08
C PRO A 123 -3.32 -15.81 -6.82
N ILE A 124 -2.58 -15.57 -5.73
CA ILE A 124 -2.01 -14.25 -5.41
C ILE A 124 -0.99 -13.86 -6.47
N GLY A 125 -0.06 -14.77 -6.80
CA GLY A 125 0.99 -14.53 -7.78
C GLY A 125 0.44 -14.16 -9.15
N ILE A 126 -0.44 -15.00 -9.72
CA ILE A 126 -1.07 -14.74 -11.02
C ILE A 126 -1.97 -13.50 -10.94
N GLY A 127 -2.78 -13.40 -9.89
CA GLY A 127 -3.72 -12.31 -9.68
C GLY A 127 -3.04 -10.96 -9.58
N TYR A 128 -1.82 -10.88 -9.05
CA TYR A 128 -1.06 -9.63 -8.90
C TYR A 128 -0.40 -9.13 -10.19
N ILE A 129 -0.16 -10.00 -11.18
CA ILE A 129 0.52 -9.64 -12.44
C ILE A 129 -0.11 -8.41 -13.14
N PRO A 130 -1.44 -8.31 -13.30
CA PRO A 130 -2.07 -7.15 -13.94
C PRO A 130 -1.81 -5.85 -13.17
N ALA A 131 -1.91 -5.85 -11.84
CA ALA A 131 -1.63 -4.67 -11.01
C ALA A 131 -0.17 -4.25 -11.12
N TYR A 132 0.75 -5.22 -11.05
CA TYR A 132 2.17 -4.96 -11.22
C TYR A 132 2.49 -4.32 -12.58
N ARG A 133 1.90 -4.85 -13.67
CA ARG A 133 2.05 -4.32 -15.02
C ARG A 133 1.47 -2.91 -15.20
N ALA A 134 0.40 -2.62 -14.47
CA ALA A 134 -0.27 -1.33 -14.50
C ALA A 134 0.52 -0.24 -13.75
N VAL A 135 1.05 -0.54 -12.57
CA VAL A 135 1.61 0.47 -11.65
C VAL A 135 3.14 0.53 -11.71
N PHE A 136 3.81 -0.62 -11.61
CA PHE A 136 5.26 -0.68 -11.31
C PHE A 136 6.14 -0.87 -12.53
N THR A 137 5.62 -1.42 -13.64
CA THR A 137 6.42 -1.61 -14.85
C THR A 137 6.96 -0.27 -15.38
N LYS A 138 8.30 -0.13 -15.43
CA LYS A 138 9.00 1.09 -15.87
C LYS A 138 8.55 2.35 -15.12
N ASP A 139 8.25 2.21 -13.82
CA ASP A 139 7.82 3.31 -12.94
C ASP A 139 6.66 4.14 -13.49
N LYS A 140 5.69 3.48 -14.15
CA LYS A 140 4.50 4.12 -14.73
C LYS A 140 3.77 5.04 -13.73
N TYR A 141 3.72 4.64 -12.46
CA TYR A 141 3.09 5.43 -11.40
C TYR A 141 3.61 6.88 -11.35
N LEU A 142 4.89 7.12 -11.61
CA LEU A 142 5.45 8.48 -11.64
C LEU A 142 4.83 9.36 -12.73
N LYS A 143 4.54 8.78 -13.90
CA LYS A 143 3.86 9.50 -15.00
C LYS A 143 2.44 9.87 -14.58
N TYR A 144 1.76 8.96 -13.89
CA TYR A 144 0.40 9.20 -13.40
C TYR A 144 0.37 10.18 -12.22
N TYR A 145 1.36 10.17 -11.33
CA TYR A 145 1.47 11.13 -10.22
C TYR A 145 1.50 12.56 -10.77
N LYS A 146 2.39 12.83 -11.75
CA LYS A 146 2.45 14.14 -12.43
C LYS A 146 1.12 14.54 -13.07
N LYS A 147 0.35 13.57 -13.56
CA LYS A 147 -0.98 13.80 -14.16
C LYS A 147 -2.03 14.11 -13.08
N PHE A 148 -1.99 13.40 -11.95
CA PHE A 148 -2.97 13.51 -10.88
C PHE A 148 -2.74 14.71 -9.98
N GLU A 149 -1.51 15.19 -9.85
CA GLU A 149 -1.20 16.45 -9.15
C GLU A 149 -1.87 17.67 -9.78
N LYS A 150 -2.15 17.61 -11.09
CA LYS A 150 -2.83 18.68 -11.83
C LYS A 150 -4.36 18.56 -11.78
N LYS A 151 -4.90 17.58 -11.06
CA LYS A 151 -6.34 17.38 -10.94
C LYS A 151 -6.91 18.29 -9.85
N ASP A 152 -8.20 18.57 -10.00
CA ASP A 152 -8.94 19.45 -9.10
C ASP A 152 -9.33 18.72 -7.80
N ALA A 153 -9.80 19.49 -6.82
CA ALA A 153 -10.18 18.97 -5.51
C ALA A 153 -11.31 17.93 -5.57
N SER A 154 -12.26 18.06 -6.51
CA SER A 154 -13.37 17.10 -6.66
C SER A 154 -12.83 15.73 -7.06
N TRP A 155 -11.88 15.71 -8.00
CA TRP A 155 -11.20 14.48 -8.39
C TRP A 155 -10.49 13.81 -7.20
N HIS A 156 -9.72 14.57 -6.41
CA HIS A 156 -9.02 14.03 -5.25
C HIS A 156 -9.98 13.49 -4.19
N LYS A 157 -11.07 14.21 -3.91
CA LYS A 157 -12.12 13.77 -2.97
C LYS A 157 -12.75 12.46 -3.43
N LYS A 158 -13.11 12.37 -4.72
CA LYS A 158 -13.67 11.15 -5.32
C LYS A 158 -12.73 9.95 -5.18
N TRP A 159 -11.47 10.11 -5.59
CA TRP A 159 -10.52 9.00 -5.56
C TRP A 159 -10.09 8.60 -4.15
N LYS A 160 -10.10 9.53 -3.19
CA LYS A 160 -9.96 9.21 -1.76
C LYS A 160 -11.04 8.22 -1.32
N TRP A 161 -12.31 8.49 -1.61
CA TRP A 161 -13.41 7.61 -1.22
C TRP A 161 -13.36 6.25 -1.93
N ILE A 162 -13.01 6.22 -3.23
CA ILE A 162 -12.80 4.97 -3.96
C ILE A 162 -11.66 4.15 -3.34
N THR A 163 -10.57 4.82 -2.92
CA THR A 163 -9.42 4.15 -2.28
C THR A 163 -9.79 3.58 -0.91
N ILE A 164 -10.63 4.29 -0.13
CA ILE A 164 -11.17 3.77 1.13
C ILE A 164 -12.05 2.55 0.88
N ALA A 165 -12.95 2.60 -0.11
CA ALA A 165 -13.78 1.46 -0.48
C ALA A 165 -12.94 0.26 -0.95
N PHE A 166 -11.87 0.51 -1.71
CA PHE A 166 -10.90 -0.51 -2.12
C PHE A 166 -10.17 -1.13 -0.91
N PHE A 167 -9.75 -0.31 0.04
CA PHE A 167 -9.13 -0.78 1.29
C PHE A 167 -10.08 -1.70 2.08
N ILE A 168 -11.33 -1.25 2.30
CA ILE A 168 -12.34 -2.03 3.02
C ILE A 168 -12.65 -3.31 2.27
N GLY A 169 -12.82 -3.22 0.95
CA GLY A 169 -13.08 -4.38 0.08
C GLY A 169 -11.98 -5.44 0.19
N SER A 170 -10.71 -5.05 0.22
CA SER A 170 -9.59 -5.98 0.43
C SER A 170 -9.72 -6.76 1.74
N TRP A 171 -10.01 -6.08 2.85
CA TRP A 171 -10.15 -6.74 4.15
C TRP A 171 -11.36 -7.66 4.21
N ILE A 172 -12.47 -7.27 3.58
CA ILE A 172 -13.66 -8.13 3.46
C ILE A 172 -13.32 -9.39 2.67
N MET A 173 -12.62 -9.27 1.53
CA MET A 173 -12.24 -10.43 0.71
C MET A 173 -11.30 -11.37 1.45
N LEU A 174 -10.35 -10.84 2.24
CA LEU A 174 -9.50 -11.65 3.11
C LEU A 174 -10.31 -12.39 4.18
N ALA A 175 -11.23 -11.71 4.87
CA ALA A 175 -12.07 -12.32 5.90
C ALA A 175 -12.98 -13.42 5.34
N ILE A 176 -13.61 -13.15 4.19
CA ILE A 176 -14.41 -14.15 3.47
C ILE A 176 -13.53 -15.34 3.06
N GLY A 177 -12.31 -15.09 2.57
CA GLY A 177 -11.38 -16.14 2.19
C GLY A 177 -11.03 -17.06 3.35
N VAL A 178 -10.67 -16.48 4.50
CA VAL A 178 -10.41 -17.25 5.72
C VAL A 178 -11.65 -18.06 6.11
N ALA A 179 -12.84 -17.45 6.17
CA ALA A 179 -14.07 -18.15 6.52
C ALA A 179 -14.39 -19.30 5.54
N ALA A 180 -14.17 -19.10 4.24
CA ALA A 180 -14.37 -20.12 3.22
C ALA A 180 -13.39 -21.29 3.38
N MET A 181 -12.12 -21.01 3.68
CA MET A 181 -11.12 -22.04 4.00
C MET A 181 -11.56 -22.88 5.20
N TRP A 182 -11.98 -22.23 6.29
CA TRP A 182 -12.51 -22.94 7.46
C TRP A 182 -13.72 -23.80 7.11
N GLY A 183 -14.66 -23.28 6.32
CA GLY A 183 -15.80 -24.05 5.84
C GLY A 183 -15.38 -25.29 5.04
N VAL A 184 -14.42 -25.16 4.13
CA VAL A 184 -13.88 -26.29 3.35
C VAL A 184 -13.26 -27.36 4.24
N LEU A 185 -12.61 -26.97 5.33
CA LEU A 185 -11.95 -27.90 6.26
C LEU A 185 -12.91 -28.60 7.22
N LEU A 186 -14.08 -28.03 7.49
CA LEU A 186 -15.08 -28.57 8.42
C LEU A 186 -16.09 -29.52 7.77
N PHE A 187 -16.42 -29.29 6.50
CA PHE A 187 -17.27 -30.18 5.70
C PHE A 187 -16.44 -31.15 4.88
#